data_AF-A0A7V6J0X7-F1
#
_entry.id   AF-A0A7V6J0X7-F1
#
_cell.length_a   1.000
_cell.length_b   1.000
_cell.length_c   1.000
_cell.angle_alpha   90.00
_cell.angle_beta   90.00
_cell.angle_gamma   90.00
#
_symmetry.space_group_name_H-M   'P 1'
#
loop_
_entity.id
_entity.type
_entity.pdbx_description
1 polymer ?
#
loop_
_entity_poly.entity_id
_entity_poly.type
_entity_poly.pdbx_seq_one_letter_code
_entity_poly.pdbx_strand_id
1 'polypeptide(L)'
;MSNYDIFVELIKSVNYFNNLYTDLNIKDEKQFHSNRKNIDLSIHAVSEISSVAKEINYAIIELVSDLADIIIPLINYSNKLVSKYGTSNTYKLYDFMSIELPRLAKILENIEK
;
A
#
# COMPACT_ATOMS: atom_id res chain seq x y z
N MET A 1 15.45 8.11 -12.61
CA MET A 1 15.53 8.06 -11.15
C MET A 1 16.45 6.91 -10.77
N SER A 2 17.30 7.04 -9.75
CA SER A 2 18.07 5.88 -9.28
C SER A 2 17.17 4.93 -8.48
N ASN A 3 17.56 3.66 -8.31
CA ASN A 3 16.81 2.74 -7.45
C ASN A 3 16.69 3.26 -6.01
N TYR A 4 17.74 3.94 -5.52
CA TYR A 4 17.73 4.56 -4.19
C TYR A 4 16.66 5.64 -4.08
N ASP A 5 16.56 6.53 -5.08
CA ASP A 5 15.53 7.58 -5.11
C ASP A 5 14.12 6.98 -5.09
N ILE A 6 13.89 5.92 -5.87
CA ILE A 6 12.58 5.22 -5.91
C ILE A 6 12.26 4.59 -4.55
N PHE A 7 13.24 4.00 -3.87
CA PHE A 7 13.05 3.46 -2.52
C PHE A 7 12.71 4.56 -1.51
N VAL A 8 13.38 5.70 -1.57
CA VAL A 8 13.07 6.86 -0.72
C VAL A 8 11.66 7.38 -0.98
N GLU A 9 11.22 7.45 -2.24
CA GLU A 9 9.83 7.81 -2.56
C GLU A 9 8.83 6.78 -2.04
N LEU A 10 9.14 5.48 -2.15
CA LEU A 10 8.29 4.42 -1.61
C LEU A 10 8.11 4.56 -0.10
N ILE A 11 9.20 4.78 0.64
CA ILE A 11 9.19 5.01 2.09
C ILE A 11 8.29 6.21 2.43
N LYS A 12 8.43 7.33 1.70
CA LYS A 12 7.63 8.53 1.92
C LYS A 12 6.14 8.29 1.69
N SER A 13 5.76 7.70 0.56
CA SER A 13 4.35 7.42 0.24
C SER A 13 3.73 6.46 1.25
N VAL A 14 4.42 5.37 1.61
CA VAL A 14 3.95 4.39 2.60
C VAL A 14 3.72 5.07 3.96
N ASN A 15 4.69 5.84 4.44
CA ASN A 15 4.58 6.52 5.74
C ASN A 15 3.48 7.59 5.74
N TYR A 16 3.34 8.35 4.65
CA TYR A 16 2.28 9.35 4.50
C TYR A 16 0.88 8.71 4.62
N PHE A 17 0.60 7.67 3.85
CA PHE A 17 -0.70 7.00 3.89
C PHE A 17 -0.94 6.23 5.19
N ASN A 18 0.11 5.65 5.79
CA ASN A 18 -0.01 4.96 7.07
C ASN A 18 -0.41 5.93 8.19
N ASN A 19 0.20 7.12 8.22
CA ASN A 19 -0.15 8.17 9.19
C ASN A 19 -1.59 8.68 8.97
N LEU A 20 -1.95 9.01 7.71
CA LEU A 20 -3.32 9.43 7.39
C LEU A 20 -4.35 8.38 7.79
N TYR A 21 -4.10 7.10 7.51
CA TYR A 21 -5.02 6.03 7.85
C TYR A 21 -5.15 5.83 9.37
N THR A 22 -4.03 5.97 10.10
CA THR A 22 -4.03 5.93 11.56
C THR A 22 -4.85 7.08 12.16
N ASP A 23 -4.74 8.29 11.61
CA ASP A 23 -5.49 9.46 12.06
C ASP A 23 -7.01 9.33 11.84
N LEU A 24 -7.44 8.56 10.84
CA LEU A 24 -8.86 8.26 10.63
C LEU A 24 -9.45 7.39 11.74
N ASN A 25 -8.61 6.73 12.54
CA ASN A 25 -9.01 5.96 13.72
C ASN A 25 -10.13 4.93 13.45
N ILE A 26 -10.04 4.25 12.30
CA ILE A 26 -11.00 3.23 11.85
C ILE A 26 -10.80 1.98 12.69
N LYS A 27 -11.83 1.56 13.41
CA LYS A 27 -11.78 0.45 14.38
C LYS A 27 -12.07 -0.91 13.78
N ASP A 28 -12.89 -0.93 12.74
CA ASP A 28 -13.32 -2.15 12.10
C ASP A 28 -13.72 -1.94 10.62
N GLU A 29 -13.91 -3.07 9.95
CA GLU A 29 -14.31 -3.16 8.54
C GLU A 29 -15.66 -2.47 8.26
N LYS A 30 -16.60 -2.53 9.20
CA LYS A 30 -17.93 -1.90 9.04
C LYS A 30 -17.79 -0.38 9.01
N GLN A 31 -17.01 0.18 9.92
CA GLN A 31 -16.69 1.61 9.94
C GLN A 31 -15.97 2.02 8.65
N PHE A 32 -15.02 1.20 8.19
CA PHE A 32 -14.33 1.42 6.92
C PHE A 32 -15.31 1.55 5.74
N HIS A 33 -16.20 0.57 5.55
CA HIS A 33 -17.15 0.57 4.43
C HIS A 33 -18.29 1.57 4.54
N SER A 34 -18.61 2.02 5.75
CA SER A 34 -19.66 3.03 5.95
C SER A 34 -19.30 4.43 5.45
N ASN A 35 -18.03 4.69 5.14
CA ASN A 35 -17.57 6.00 4.70
C ASN A 35 -16.80 5.92 3.38
N ARG A 36 -17.37 6.50 2.33
CA ARG A 36 -16.78 6.54 0.99
C ARG A 36 -15.39 7.20 0.96
N LYS A 37 -15.12 8.18 1.84
CA LYS A 37 -13.80 8.84 1.90
C LYS A 37 -12.69 7.87 2.31
N ASN A 38 -12.99 6.87 3.14
CA ASN A 38 -12.02 5.86 3.53
C ASN A 38 -11.63 5.02 2.31
N ILE A 39 -12.63 4.58 1.54
CA ILE A 39 -12.45 3.80 0.33
C ILE A 39 -11.65 4.60 -0.72
N ASP A 40 -12.03 5.86 -0.96
CA ASP A 40 -11.35 6.73 -1.93
C ASP A 40 -9.89 6.96 -1.53
N LEU A 41 -9.60 7.19 -0.24
CA LEU A 41 -8.22 7.28 0.28
C LEU A 41 -7.45 5.97 0.06
N SER A 42 -8.05 4.81 0.34
CA SER A 42 -7.38 3.52 0.17
C SER A 42 -7.05 3.23 -1.29
N ILE A 43 -7.95 3.60 -2.21
CA ILE A 43 -7.68 3.47 -3.64
C ILE A 43 -6.51 4.35 -4.04
N HIS A 44 -6.47 5.59 -3.55
CA HIS A 44 -5.35 6.50 -3.79
C HIS A 44 -4.05 5.90 -3.27
N ALA A 45 -4.03 5.44 -2.02
CA ALA A 45 -2.86 4.83 -1.38
C ALA A 45 -2.33 3.64 -2.19
N VAL A 46 -3.21 2.70 -2.53
CA VAL A 46 -2.84 1.52 -3.34
C VAL A 46 -2.31 1.95 -4.71
N SER A 47 -2.96 2.90 -5.37
CA SER A 47 -2.53 3.37 -6.69
C SER A 47 -1.14 4.00 -6.63
N GLU A 48 -0.92 4.94 -5.71
CA GLU A 48 0.35 5.66 -5.60
C GLU A 48 1.50 4.74 -5.18
N ILE A 49 1.33 3.97 -4.10
CA ILE A 49 2.35 3.03 -3.61
C ILE A 49 2.70 2.01 -4.70
N SER A 50 1.69 1.48 -5.40
CA SER A 50 1.94 0.55 -6.51
C SER A 50 2.66 1.19 -7.69
N SER A 51 2.43 2.48 -7.97
CA SER A 51 3.07 3.19 -9.07
C SER A 51 4.55 3.34 -8.81
N VAL A 52 4.91 3.81 -7.61
CA VAL A 52 6.33 3.93 -7.20
C VAL A 52 6.99 2.55 -7.16
N ALA A 53 6.32 1.55 -6.60
CA ALA A 53 6.86 0.21 -6.50
C ALA A 53 7.11 -0.47 -7.85
N LYS A 54 6.31 -0.16 -8.89
CA LYS A 54 6.54 -0.67 -10.26
C LYS A 54 7.81 -0.16 -10.90
N GLU A 55 8.32 0.99 -10.45
CA GLU A 55 9.57 1.56 -10.95
C GLU A 55 10.80 0.86 -10.35
N ILE A 56 10.63 0.15 -9.23
CA ILE A 56 11.70 -0.66 -8.63
C ILE A 56 11.90 -1.92 -9.49
N ASN A 57 13.15 -2.24 -9.79
CA ASN A 57 13.47 -3.50 -10.45
C ASN A 57 12.98 -4.69 -9.59
N TYR A 58 12.12 -5.53 -10.16
CA TYR A 58 11.56 -6.72 -9.51
C TYR A 58 12.62 -7.62 -8.85
N ALA A 59 13.79 -7.76 -9.48
CA ALA A 59 14.89 -8.53 -8.91
C ALA A 59 15.39 -7.97 -7.58
N ILE A 60 15.27 -6.66 -7.34
CA ILE A 60 15.64 -6.02 -6.06
C ILE A 60 14.57 -6.26 -5.00
N ILE A 61 13.29 -6.24 -5.40
CA ILE A 61 12.18 -6.56 -4.50
C ILE A 61 12.30 -8.01 -4.00
N GLU A 62 12.63 -8.95 -4.89
CA GLU A 62 12.76 -10.37 -4.56
C GLU A 62 13.95 -10.69 -3.61
N LEU A 63 14.95 -9.81 -3.53
CA LEU A 63 16.06 -9.98 -2.57
C LEU A 63 15.63 -9.75 -1.12
N VAL A 64 14.50 -9.09 -0.89
CA VAL A 64 13.92 -8.86 0.44
C VAL A 64 12.59 -9.59 0.52
N SER A 65 12.61 -10.84 0.98
CA SER A 65 11.43 -11.75 0.99
C SER A 65 10.18 -11.09 1.57
N ASP A 66 10.30 -10.41 2.71
CA ASP A 66 9.17 -9.75 3.38
C ASP A 66 8.59 -8.57 2.57
N LEU A 67 9.42 -7.88 1.79
CA LEU A 67 9.00 -6.78 0.92
C LEU A 67 8.27 -7.32 -0.31
N ALA A 68 8.79 -8.40 -0.90
CA ALA A 68 8.19 -9.07 -2.06
C ALA A 68 6.78 -9.58 -1.76
N ASP A 69 6.59 -10.16 -0.58
CA ASP A 69 5.31 -10.71 -0.12
C ASP A 69 4.17 -9.68 -0.07
N ILE A 70 4.50 -8.39 0.06
CA ILE A 70 3.52 -7.31 0.12
C ILE A 70 3.43 -6.56 -1.21
N ILE A 71 4.57 -6.19 -1.78
CA ILE A 71 4.64 -5.33 -2.98
C ILE A 71 4.13 -6.05 -4.22
N ILE A 72 4.46 -7.33 -4.43
CA ILE A 72 4.03 -8.06 -5.63
C ILE A 72 2.50 -8.23 -5.65
N PRO A 73 1.84 -8.69 -4.56
CA PRO A 73 0.38 -8.71 -4.50
C PRO A 73 -0.24 -7.32 -4.67
N LEU A 74 0.34 -6.28 -4.08
CA LEU A 74 -0.14 -4.90 -4.20
C LEU A 74 -0.13 -4.42 -5.66
N ILE A 75 0.97 -4.63 -6.39
CA ILE A 75 1.07 -4.27 -7.81
C ILE A 75 0.01 -5.02 -8.63
N ASN A 76 -0.11 -6.34 -8.42
CA ASN A 76 -1.11 -7.16 -9.11
C ASN A 76 -2.54 -6.72 -8.78
N TYR A 77 -2.79 -6.30 -7.54
CA TYR A 77 -4.08 -5.84 -7.07
C TYR A 77 -4.43 -4.45 -7.63
N SER A 78 -3.49 -3.51 -7.64
CA SER A 78 -3.65 -2.16 -8.21
C SER A 78 -4.10 -2.21 -9.68
N ASN A 79 -3.51 -3.10 -10.48
CA ASN A 79 -3.87 -3.28 -11.89
C ASN A 79 -5.31 -3.77 -12.05
N LYS A 80 -5.84 -4.53 -11.08
CA LYS A 80 -7.21 -5.05 -11.09
C LYS A 80 -8.22 -4.02 -10.58
N LEU A 81 -7.84 -3.19 -9.60
CA LEU A 81 -8.64 -2.09 -9.04
C LEU A 81 -9.10 -1.10 -10.10
N VAL A 82 -8.23 -0.75 -11.06
CA VAL A 82 -8.55 0.16 -12.17
C VAL A 82 -9.67 -0.38 -13.07
N SER A 83 -9.90 -1.70 -13.07
CA SER A 83 -10.82 -2.35 -14.03
C SER A 83 -12.24 -2.64 -13.51
N LYS A 84 -12.47 -2.75 -12.19
CA LYS A 84 -13.78 -3.15 -11.63
C LYS A 84 -14.01 -2.60 -10.22
N TYR A 85 -14.85 -1.57 -10.07
CA TYR A 85 -15.42 -1.20 -8.77
C TYR A 85 -16.49 -2.24 -8.38
N GLY A 86 -16.19 -3.08 -7.38
CA GLY A 86 -17.10 -4.11 -6.85
C GLY A 86 -16.79 -4.43 -5.38
N THR A 87 -17.76 -4.97 -4.65
CA THR A 87 -17.71 -5.19 -3.19
C THR A 87 -16.56 -6.08 -2.71
N SER A 88 -16.12 -7.09 -3.48
CA SER A 88 -14.97 -7.91 -3.05
C SER A 88 -13.63 -7.17 -3.09
N ASN A 89 -13.53 -6.10 -3.90
CA ASN A 89 -12.33 -5.26 -3.95
C ASN A 89 -12.28 -4.31 -2.75
N THR A 90 -13.41 -3.87 -2.20
CA THR A 90 -13.38 -2.99 -1.04
C THR A 90 -12.87 -3.71 0.23
N TYR A 91 -13.16 -5.00 0.42
CA TYR A 91 -12.61 -5.76 1.55
C TYR A 91 -11.09 -5.89 1.49
N LYS A 92 -10.54 -6.14 0.29
CA LYS A 92 -9.08 -6.16 0.09
C LYS A 92 -8.42 -4.79 0.30
N LEU A 93 -9.15 -3.69 0.07
CA LEU A 93 -8.67 -2.36 0.44
C LEU A 93 -8.55 -2.24 1.96
N TYR A 94 -9.55 -2.71 2.71
CA TYR A 94 -9.50 -2.67 4.17
C TYR A 94 -8.33 -3.50 4.72
N ASP A 95 -8.16 -4.74 4.24
CA ASP A 95 -7.05 -5.61 4.66
C ASP A 95 -5.70 -4.95 4.38
N PHE A 96 -5.51 -4.39 3.18
CA PHE A 96 -4.29 -3.69 2.84
C PHE A 96 -4.04 -2.51 3.79
N MET A 97 -5.02 -1.64 3.98
CA MET A 97 -4.82 -0.44 4.79
C MET A 97 -4.63 -0.74 6.28
N SER A 98 -5.33 -1.75 6.82
CA SER A 98 -5.33 -2.05 8.25
C SER A 98 -4.22 -3.00 8.68
N ILE A 99 -3.69 -3.83 7.77
CA ILE A 99 -2.70 -4.87 8.09
C ILE A 99 -1.41 -4.65 7.30
N GLU A 100 -1.49 -4.67 5.97
CA GLU A 100 -0.29 -4.72 5.13
C GLU A 100 0.43 -3.37 5.04
N LEU A 101 -0.28 -2.24 5.06
CA LEU A 101 0.31 -0.90 5.02
C LEU A 101 1.15 -0.62 6.28
N PRO A 102 0.65 -0.85 7.52
CA PRO A 102 1.49 -0.76 8.72
C PRO A 102 2.66 -1.74 8.73
N ARG A 103 2.48 -2.95 8.20
CA ARG A 103 3.56 -3.95 8.09
C ARG A 103 4.64 -3.49 7.12
N LEU A 104 4.25 -2.96 5.96
CA LEU A 104 5.15 -2.41 4.95
C LEU A 104 5.95 -1.23 5.49
N ALA A 105 5.31 -0.31 6.23
CA ALA A 105 6.00 0.80 6.88
C ALA A 105 7.13 0.32 7.82
N LYS A 106 6.87 -0.70 8.64
CA LYS A 106 7.88 -1.28 9.54
C LYS A 106 9.03 -1.97 8.82
N ILE A 107 8.75 -2.70 7.73
CA ILE A 107 9.79 -3.33 6.91
C ILE A 107 10.70 -2.26 6.33
N LEU A 108 10.11 -1.21 5.76
CA LEU A 108 10.83 -0.12 5.14
C LEU A 108 11.66 0.71 6.14
N GLU A 109 11.15 0.96 7.35
CA GLU A 109 11.93 1.59 8.44
C GLU A 109 13.18 0.79 8.82
N ASN A 110 13.14 -0.55 8.72
CA ASN A 110 14.30 -1.39 9.01
C ASN A 110 15.33 -1.41 7.88
N ILE A 111 14.90 -1.13 6.65
CA ILE A 111 15.79 -1.05 5.48
C ILE A 111 16.50 0.32 5.40
N GLU A 112 15.87 1.38 5.92
CA GLU A 112 16.47 2.73 5.96
C GLU A 112 17.65 2.85 6.95
N LYS A 113 17.73 1.98 7.95
CA LYS A 113 18.76 1.99 9.02
C LYS A 113 20.04 1.25 8.62
#